data_AF-A0A6B3GH00-F1
#
_entry.id   AF-A0A6B3GH00-F1
#
_cell.length_a   1.000
_cell.length_b   1.000
_cell.length_c   1.000
_cell.angle_alpha   90.00
_cell.angle_beta   90.00
_cell.angle_gamma   90.00
#
_symmetry.space_group_name_H-M   'P 1'
#
loop_
_entity.id
_entity.type
_entity.pdbx_description
1 polymer ?
#
loop_
_entity_poly.entity_id
_entity_poly.type
_entity_poly.pdbx_seq_one_letter_code
_entity_poly.pdbx_strand_id
1 'polypeptide(L)'
;MTSSARRSPRSIFLGPSAAVLVLAAAGCSLGDDQPSVPVPTPSAEAAAYCEALHEELPKTVLELERSDPSPDSELTAGWGDGAIVLRCGVPRPAKMDDPQSEGVEADGVQWM
;
A
#
# COMPACT_ATOMS: atom_id res chain seq x y z
N MET A 1 63.15 -41.46 15.94
CA MET A 1 63.36 -39.99 15.90
C MET A 1 62.42 -39.41 14.85
N THR A 2 61.23 -38.96 15.31
CA THR A 2 60.72 -37.57 15.20
C THR A 2 60.21 -37.24 13.78
N SER A 3 58.91 -37.40 13.52
CA SER A 3 57.81 -36.43 13.77
C SER A 3 57.78 -35.29 12.76
N SER A 4 56.66 -35.12 12.05
CA SER A 4 55.76 -33.98 12.28
C SER A 4 54.66 -33.93 11.22
N ALA A 5 53.44 -34.28 11.63
CA ALA A 5 52.23 -34.04 10.85
C ALA A 5 51.82 -32.57 11.04
N ARG A 6 51.86 -31.78 9.96
CA ARG A 6 51.36 -30.40 9.97
C ARG A 6 49.83 -30.42 9.80
N ARG A 7 49.10 -30.22 10.91
CA ARG A 7 47.71 -29.74 10.84
C ARG A 7 47.72 -28.30 10.39
N SER A 8 47.29 -28.05 9.16
CA SER A 8 47.03 -26.71 8.67
C SER A 8 45.77 -26.17 9.37
N PRO A 9 45.82 -24.98 9.99
CA PRO A 9 44.61 -24.33 10.49
C PRO A 9 43.79 -23.90 9.27
N ARG A 10 42.58 -24.42 9.15
CA ARG A 10 41.56 -23.82 8.27
C ARG A 10 41.15 -22.51 8.91
N SER A 11 41.84 -21.43 8.57
CA SER A 11 41.39 -20.08 8.86
C SER A 11 40.06 -19.88 8.18
N ILE A 12 38.99 -19.87 8.97
CA ILE A 12 37.64 -19.51 8.55
C ILE A 12 37.69 -18.03 8.20
N PHE A 13 38.00 -17.72 6.95
CA PHE A 13 37.75 -16.40 6.37
C PHE A 13 36.23 -16.24 6.28
N LEU A 14 35.61 -15.74 7.34
CA LEU A 14 34.30 -15.11 7.29
C LEU A 14 34.45 -13.84 6.44
N GLY A 15 34.26 -14.01 5.14
CA GLY A 15 34.48 -12.99 4.12
C GLY A 15 33.46 -11.84 4.15
N PRO A 16 33.68 -10.81 3.30
CA PRO A 16 32.83 -9.61 3.17
C PRO A 16 31.37 -9.92 2.79
N SER A 17 31.09 -11.17 2.39
CA SER A 17 29.76 -11.69 2.09
C SER A 17 28.79 -11.60 3.27
N ALA A 18 29.26 -11.74 4.51
CA ALA A 18 28.38 -11.64 5.69
C ALA A 18 27.91 -10.20 5.92
N ALA A 19 28.75 -9.19 5.65
CA ALA A 19 28.40 -7.79 5.80
C ALA A 19 27.40 -7.33 4.72
N VAL A 20 27.53 -7.81 3.48
CA VAL A 20 26.59 -7.52 2.38
C VAL A 20 25.21 -8.09 2.66
N LEU A 21 25.12 -9.30 3.23
CA LEU A 21 23.84 -9.91 3.62
C LEU A 21 23.11 -9.13 4.72
N VAL A 22 23.84 -8.57 5.70
CA VAL A 22 23.24 -7.77 6.78
C VAL A 22 22.75 -6.41 6.26
N LEU A 23 23.49 -5.77 5.35
CA LEU A 23 23.06 -4.50 4.71
C LEU A 23 21.82 -4.69 3.83
N ALA A 24 21.66 -5.84 3.17
CA ALA A 24 20.46 -6.14 2.39
C ALA A 24 19.20 -6.32 3.27
N ALA A 25 19.34 -6.74 4.52
CA ALA A 25 18.21 -6.94 5.43
C ALA A 25 17.70 -5.63 6.07
N ALA A 26 18.52 -4.58 6.17
CA ALA A 26 18.14 -3.32 6.81
C ALA A 26 17.24 -2.43 5.93
N GLY A 27 17.00 -2.79 4.66
CA GLY A 27 16.12 -2.05 3.75
C GLY A 27 14.65 -2.51 3.76
N CYS A 28 14.36 -3.68 4.34
CA CYS A 28 13.00 -4.20 4.44
C CYS A 28 12.32 -3.69 5.72
N SER A 29 12.18 -2.37 5.87
CA SER A 29 11.24 -1.84 6.87
C SER A 29 9.85 -1.90 6.24
N LEU A 30 9.15 -3.00 6.46
CA LEU A 30 7.70 -3.03 6.34
C LEU A 30 7.18 -2.10 7.44
N GLY A 31 6.75 -0.90 7.05
CA GLY A 31 6.10 0.02 7.98
C GLY A 31 4.75 -0.57 8.35
N ASP A 32 4.57 -0.94 9.62
CA ASP A 32 3.33 -1.48 10.17
C ASP A 32 2.29 -0.37 10.43
N ASP A 33 2.59 0.88 10.07
CA ASP A 33 1.66 1.99 10.21
C ASP A 33 0.58 1.91 9.12
N GLN A 34 -0.59 1.43 9.53
CA GLN A 34 -1.80 1.48 8.72
C GLN A 34 -2.01 2.91 8.19
N PRO A 35 -2.24 3.09 6.87
CA PRO A 35 -2.35 4.42 6.27
C PRO A 35 -3.47 5.21 6.93
N SER A 36 -3.18 6.45 7.35
CA SER A 36 -4.20 7.34 7.90
C SER A 36 -4.90 8.10 6.78
N VAL A 37 -6.20 7.87 6.63
CA VAL A 37 -7.01 8.46 5.56
C VAL A 37 -8.18 9.24 6.16
N PRO A 38 -8.37 10.52 5.80
CA PRO A 38 -9.51 11.29 6.28
C PRO A 38 -10.84 10.74 5.76
N VAL A 39 -11.68 10.28 6.69
CA VAL A 39 -13.05 9.82 6.44
C VAL A 39 -13.91 11.00 5.97
N PRO A 40 -14.54 10.91 4.77
CA PRO A 40 -15.46 11.94 4.29
C PRO A 40 -16.73 12.07 5.15
N THR A 41 -17.39 13.22 5.06
CA THR A 41 -18.69 13.48 5.73
C THR A 41 -19.76 13.84 4.70
N PRO A 42 -20.25 12.87 3.90
CA PRO A 42 -21.25 13.11 2.87
C PRO A 42 -22.65 13.39 3.45
N SER A 43 -23.60 13.72 2.57
CA SER A 43 -25.02 13.72 2.94
C SER A 43 -25.48 12.30 3.33
N ALA A 44 -26.57 12.18 4.09
CA ALA A 44 -27.10 10.87 4.49
C ALA A 44 -27.45 9.97 3.30
N GLU A 45 -27.96 10.56 2.21
CA GLU A 45 -28.25 9.84 0.98
C GLU A 45 -26.98 9.28 0.33
N ALA A 46 -25.92 10.09 0.21
CA ALA A 46 -24.64 9.63 -0.33
C ALA A 46 -23.96 8.61 0.60
N ALA A 47 -24.09 8.74 1.92
CA ALA A 47 -23.60 7.75 2.87
C ALA A 47 -24.25 6.38 2.64
N ALA A 48 -25.57 6.32 2.44
CA ALA A 48 -26.27 5.07 2.16
C ALA A 48 -25.78 4.37 0.87
N TYR A 49 -25.46 5.14 -0.17
CA TYR A 49 -24.83 4.58 -1.38
C TYR A 49 -23.41 4.08 -1.11
N CYS A 50 -22.64 4.80 -0.30
CA CYS A 50 -21.29 4.39 0.07
C CYS A 50 -21.27 3.11 0.91
N GLU A 51 -22.18 2.97 1.86
CA GLU A 51 -22.36 1.74 2.64
C GLU A 51 -22.70 0.55 1.74
N ALA A 52 -23.66 0.71 0.82
CA ALA A 52 -23.99 -0.33 -0.15
C ALA A 52 -22.81 -0.68 -1.07
N LEU A 53 -22.01 0.31 -1.49
CA LEU A 53 -20.78 0.06 -2.25
C LEU A 53 -19.76 -0.71 -1.42
N HIS A 54 -19.60 -0.36 -0.14
CA HIS A 54 -18.62 -0.97 0.76
C HIS A 54 -18.81 -2.48 0.89
N GLU A 55 -20.06 -2.94 0.96
CA GLU A 55 -20.45 -4.34 1.02
C GLU A 55 -20.05 -5.12 -0.25
N GLU A 56 -20.04 -4.45 -1.40
CA GLU A 56 -19.72 -5.04 -2.71
C GLU A 56 -18.23 -4.94 -3.08
N LEU A 57 -17.40 -4.32 -2.22
CA LEU A 57 -15.99 -4.09 -2.54
C LEU A 57 -15.23 -5.41 -2.69
N PRO A 58 -14.38 -5.52 -3.74
CA PRO A 58 -13.62 -6.72 -3.98
C PRO A 58 -12.54 -6.91 -2.90
N LYS A 59 -12.25 -8.18 -2.62
CA LYS A 59 -11.14 -8.55 -1.72
C LYS A 59 -9.77 -8.17 -2.27
N THR A 60 -9.65 -8.05 -3.59
CA THR A 60 -8.40 -7.73 -4.27
C THR A 60 -8.60 -6.73 -5.40
N VAL A 61 -7.62 -5.85 -5.59
CA VAL A 61 -7.55 -4.90 -6.72
C VAL A 61 -6.11 -4.91 -7.23
N LEU A 62 -5.92 -5.15 -8.53
CA LEU A 62 -4.58 -5.26 -9.12
C LEU A 62 -3.66 -6.23 -8.35
N GLU A 63 -4.20 -7.38 -7.95
CA GLU A 63 -3.50 -8.41 -7.16
C GLU A 63 -3.08 -7.96 -5.74
N LEU A 64 -3.44 -6.75 -5.31
CA LEU A 64 -3.24 -6.26 -3.95
C LEU A 64 -4.42 -6.68 -3.06
N GLU A 65 -4.12 -7.27 -1.91
CA GLU A 65 -5.12 -7.64 -0.91
C GLU A 65 -5.70 -6.42 -0.19
N ARG A 66 -6.97 -6.52 0.23
CA ARG A 66 -7.66 -5.48 0.99
C ARG A 66 -6.97 -5.25 2.35
N SER A 67 -6.62 -4.01 2.61
CA SER A 67 -5.98 -3.49 3.83
C SER A 67 -6.55 -2.10 4.06
N ASP A 68 -7.64 -2.03 4.84
CA ASP A 68 -8.38 -0.79 5.03
C ASP A 68 -7.58 0.21 5.88
N PRO A 69 -7.70 1.52 5.58
CA PRO A 69 -6.97 2.57 6.30
C PRO A 69 -7.59 2.91 7.66
N SER A 70 -6.81 3.61 8.49
CA SER A 70 -7.29 4.15 9.78
C SER A 70 -7.88 5.56 9.61
N PRO A 71 -8.97 5.91 10.34
CA PRO A 71 -9.78 5.03 11.18
C PRO A 71 -10.75 4.16 10.35
N ASP A 72 -11.16 3.03 10.93
CA ASP A 72 -12.14 2.13 10.31
C ASP A 72 -13.44 2.87 9.97
N SER A 73 -13.90 2.73 8.73
CA SER A 73 -15.13 3.35 8.24
C SER A 73 -15.65 2.69 6.97
N GLU A 74 -16.97 2.55 6.88
CA GLU A 74 -17.67 2.11 5.66
C GLU A 74 -17.46 3.07 4.47
N LEU A 75 -16.99 4.30 4.72
CA LEU A 75 -16.75 5.31 3.68
C LEU A 75 -15.35 5.25 3.07
N THR A 76 -14.48 4.37 3.58
CA THR A 76 -13.10 4.21 3.12
C THR A 76 -12.71 2.75 2.97
N ALA A 77 -11.87 2.44 2.00
CA ALA A 77 -11.26 1.13 1.85
C ALA A 77 -9.87 1.25 1.25
N GLY A 78 -9.03 0.26 1.46
CA GLY A 78 -7.65 0.26 0.97
C GLY A 78 -7.19 -1.09 0.46
N TRP A 79 -6.18 -1.09 -0.41
CA TRP A 79 -5.50 -2.29 -0.87
C TRP A 79 -3.99 -2.08 -0.88
N GLY A 80 -3.24 -3.11 -0.50
CA GLY A 80 -1.78 -3.08 -0.48
C GLY A 80 -1.21 -2.00 0.43
N ASP A 81 -1.68 -1.95 1.68
CA ASP A 81 -1.22 -1.03 2.73
C ASP A 81 -1.22 0.45 2.31
N GLY A 82 -2.28 0.85 1.61
CA GLY A 82 -2.48 2.24 1.16
C GLY A 82 -1.95 2.55 -0.24
N ALA A 83 -1.46 1.55 -0.98
CA ALA A 83 -1.13 1.71 -2.40
C ALA A 83 -2.34 2.16 -3.23
N ILE A 84 -3.53 1.66 -2.89
CA ILE A 84 -4.81 2.09 -3.48
C ILE A 84 -5.76 2.43 -2.33
N VAL A 85 -6.41 3.58 -2.40
CA VAL A 85 -7.37 4.05 -1.39
C VAL A 85 -8.63 4.54 -2.06
N LEU A 86 -9.78 4.01 -1.62
CA LEU A 86 -11.10 4.51 -1.94
C LEU A 86 -11.57 5.45 -0.82
N ARG A 87 -12.11 6.61 -1.20
CA ARG A 87 -12.85 7.52 -0.32
C ARG A 87 -14.19 7.84 -0.97
N CYS A 88 -15.27 7.32 -0.42
CA CYS A 88 -16.61 7.50 -0.96
C CYS A 88 -17.27 8.75 -0.36
N GLY A 89 -18.04 9.49 -1.18
CA GLY A 89 -18.76 10.68 -0.72
C GLY A 89 -17.89 11.94 -0.58
N VAL A 90 -16.72 11.98 -1.20
CA VAL A 90 -15.91 13.20 -1.30
C VAL A 90 -16.68 14.24 -2.15
N PRO A 91 -16.80 15.51 -1.70
CA PRO A 91 -17.47 16.54 -2.49
C PRO A 91 -16.85 16.69 -3.87
N ARG A 92 -17.69 16.82 -4.90
CA ARG A 92 -17.23 17.07 -6.26
C ARG A 92 -16.41 18.37 -6.31
N PRO A 93 -15.16 18.34 -6.78
CA PRO A 93 -14.37 19.56 -6.96
C PRO A 93 -15.05 20.50 -7.95
N ALA A 94 -15.16 21.79 -7.62
CA ALA A 94 -15.85 22.78 -8.46
C ALA A 94 -15.27 22.90 -9.89
N LYS A 95 -13.98 22.58 -10.07
CA LYS A 95 -13.35 22.57 -11.40
C LYS A 95 -13.94 21.50 -12.31
N MET A 96 -14.48 20.40 -11.76
CA MET A 96 -15.18 19.37 -12.53
C MET A 96 -16.52 19.81 -13.13
N ASP A 97 -16.99 21.02 -12.81
CA ASP A 97 -18.20 21.61 -13.38
C ASP A 97 -17.87 22.66 -14.46
N ASP A 98 -16.59 22.95 -14.69
CA ASP A 98 -16.14 23.87 -15.74
C ASP A 98 -16.09 23.15 -17.10
N PRO A 99 -16.90 23.56 -18.10
CA PRO A 99 -16.93 22.93 -19.42
C PRO A 99 -15.64 23.15 -20.23
N GLN A 100 -14.73 24.00 -19.77
CA GLN A 100 -13.42 24.22 -20.39
C GLN A 100 -12.30 23.42 -19.70
N SER A 101 -12.62 22.67 -18.64
CA SER A 101 -11.61 21.87 -17.98
C SER A 101 -11.23 20.65 -18.81
N GLU A 102 -9.93 20.45 -18.97
CA GLU A 102 -9.36 19.30 -19.65
C GLU A 102 -9.43 18.07 -18.74
N GLY A 103 -9.76 16.92 -19.32
CA GLY A 103 -9.84 15.65 -18.62
C GLY A 103 -9.65 14.49 -19.58
N VAL A 104 -9.52 13.29 -19.04
CA VAL A 104 -9.47 12.03 -19.79
C VAL A 104 -10.74 11.23 -19.55
N GLU A 105 -11.28 10.61 -20.60
CA GLU A 105 -12.39 9.67 -20.45
C GLU A 105 -11.83 8.25 -20.40
N ALA A 106 -12.26 7.47 -19.43
CA ALA A 106 -11.99 6.05 -19.33
C ALA A 106 -13.30 5.33 -19.03
N ASP A 107 -13.67 4.36 -19.88
CA ASP A 107 -14.89 3.56 -19.74
C ASP A 107 -16.17 4.39 -19.53
N GLY A 108 -16.28 5.53 -20.22
CA GLY A 108 -17.42 6.45 -20.10
C GLY A 108 -17.44 7.30 -18.82
N VAL A 109 -16.38 7.27 -18.02
CA VAL A 109 -16.19 8.11 -16.83
C VAL A 109 -15.16 9.19 -17.13
N GLN A 110 -15.53 10.45 -16.89
CA GLN A 110 -14.65 11.60 -17.03
C GLN A 110 -13.78 11.78 -15.78
N TRP A 111 -12.46 11.74 -15.98
CA TRP A 111 -11.43 12.02 -14.98
C TRP A 111 -10.74 13.35 -15.27
N MET A 112 -10.40 14.09 -14.22
CA MET A 112 -9.73 15.40 -14.27
C MET A 112 -8.54 15.43 -13.33
#